data_AF-W1UCC5-F1
#
_entry.id   AF-W1UCC5-F1
#
_cell.length_a   1.000
_cell.length_b   1.000
_cell.length_c   1.000
_cell.angle_alpha   90.00
_cell.angle_beta   90.00
_cell.angle_gamma   90.00
#
_symmetry.space_group_name_H-M   'P 1'
#
loop_
_entity.id
_entity.type
_entity.pdbx_description
1 polymer ?
#
loop_
_entity_poly.entity_id
_entity_poly.type
_entity_poly.pdbx_seq_one_letter_code
_entity_poly.pdbx_strand_id
1 'polypeptide(L)'
;MLDVNEFDSMQIGLASPEKIRAWSHGEVTKPETINYRTLKPEKDGLFCERIFGPTKDWECHCGKYKRIRNKGVVCDKCGVEVTRAKVRRERMGHIELATPVSHIWYFKGIPSRMGLILDVSPRSLERVLYFVSYIVLDPKDTGLKKKELLNEAEYREAVETYGYNSFVAKMGAEAIQTLLAEIDLEELRKELRAEMQEASGQRRLRAIRRLEVVEAFRKSGNRPEWMIMNCVPVIPPELR
;
A
#
# COMPACT_ATOMS: atom_id res chain seq x y z
N MET A 1 3.35 -8.57 28.40
CA MET A 1 2.24 -7.79 27.79
C MET A 1 2.55 -6.34 28.10
N LEU A 2 2.75 -5.52 27.08
CA LEU A 2 2.90 -4.07 27.28
C LEU A 2 1.60 -3.54 27.88
N ASP A 3 1.69 -2.84 29.01
CA ASP A 3 0.52 -2.23 29.65
C ASP A 3 0.05 -1.08 28.76
N VAL A 4 -1.19 -1.14 28.28
CA VAL A 4 -1.70 -0.23 27.23
C VAL A 4 -1.84 1.21 27.73
N ASN A 5 -1.71 1.42 29.05
CA ASN A 5 -1.79 2.72 29.71
C ASN A 5 -0.42 3.31 30.09
N GLU A 6 0.69 2.60 29.88
CA GLU A 6 2.04 3.11 30.13
C GLU A 6 2.78 3.34 28.81
N PHE A 7 2.55 4.49 28.18
CA PHE A 7 3.37 4.98 27.08
C PHE A 7 3.62 6.48 27.20
N ASP A 8 4.86 6.91 27.00
CA ASP A 8 5.23 8.32 27.10
C ASP A 8 4.93 9.10 25.81
N SER A 9 4.84 8.41 24.66
CA SER A 9 4.63 9.03 23.36
C SER A 9 3.99 8.10 22.35
N MET A 10 3.34 8.66 21.33
CA MET A 10 2.78 7.93 20.18
C MET A 10 3.41 8.43 18.89
N GLN A 11 3.67 7.50 17.98
CA GLN A 11 4.21 7.80 16.66
C GLN A 11 3.30 7.24 15.57
N ILE A 12 3.12 8.00 14.50
CA ILE A 12 2.46 7.57 13.27
C ILE A 12 3.48 7.50 12.14
N GLY A 13 3.34 6.49 11.29
CA GLY A 13 4.19 6.29 10.12
C GLY A 13 3.47 5.50 9.04
N LEU A 14 4.08 5.46 7.85
CA LEU A 14 3.59 4.61 6.77
C LEU A 14 3.83 3.14 7.10
N ALA A 15 2.88 2.29 6.75
CA ALA A 15 3.05 0.85 6.89
C ALA A 15 3.68 0.28 5.61
N SER A 16 4.83 -0.39 5.74
CA SER A 16 5.37 -1.16 4.64
C SER A 16 4.49 -2.40 4.37
N PRO A 17 4.53 -2.98 3.15
CA PRO A 17 3.83 -4.24 2.87
C PRO A 17 4.23 -5.36 3.84
N GLU A 18 5.51 -5.43 4.22
CA GLU A 18 6.01 -6.39 5.22
C GLU A 18 5.38 -6.17 6.60
N LYS A 19 5.23 -4.91 7.02
CA LYS A 19 4.60 -4.57 8.30
C LYS A 19 3.12 -4.94 8.32
N ILE A 20 2.41 -4.74 7.21
CA ILE A 20 1.00 -5.15 7.06
C ILE A 20 0.87 -6.67 7.18
N ARG A 21 1.76 -7.44 6.53
CA ARG A 21 1.78 -8.91 6.64
C ARG A 21 2.13 -9.37 8.06
N ALA A 22 3.03 -8.67 8.76
CA ALA A 22 3.39 -8.97 10.14
C ALA A 22 2.23 -8.76 11.15
N TRP A 23 1.33 -7.80 10.90
CA TRP A 23 0.12 -7.62 11.71
C TRP A 23 -0.95 -8.67 11.43
N SER A 24 -0.89 -9.28 10.25
CA SER A 24 -1.92 -10.20 9.80
C SER A 24 -1.78 -11.57 10.45
N HIS A 25 -2.92 -12.14 10.83
CA HIS A 25 -3.03 -13.52 11.30
C HIS A 25 -3.43 -14.49 10.17
N GLY A 26 -3.61 -13.98 8.95
CA GLY A 26 -3.95 -14.79 7.79
C GLY A 26 -4.50 -13.97 6.63
N GLU A 27 -4.35 -14.53 5.44
CA GLU A 27 -4.88 -13.95 4.20
C GLU A 27 -6.37 -14.29 4.01
N VAL A 28 -7.15 -13.29 3.63
CA VAL A 28 -8.54 -13.44 3.21
C VAL A 28 -8.58 -13.60 1.70
N THR A 29 -8.90 -14.79 1.22
CA THR A 29 -8.95 -15.10 -0.22
C THR A 29 -10.37 -15.04 -0.78
N LYS A 30 -11.37 -15.08 0.10
CA LYS A 30 -12.76 -15.33 -0.23
C LYS A 30 -13.65 -14.17 0.22
N PRO A 31 -14.58 -13.69 -0.62
CA PRO A 31 -15.49 -12.60 -0.23
C PRO A 31 -16.61 -13.06 0.71
N GLU A 32 -16.80 -14.37 0.89
CA GLU A 32 -17.89 -14.93 1.67
C GLU A 32 -17.79 -14.55 3.16
N THR A 33 -18.95 -14.40 3.79
CA THR A 33 -19.06 -13.97 5.19
C THR A 33 -19.46 -15.15 6.08
N ILE A 34 -20.73 -15.53 6.02
CA ILE A 34 -21.33 -16.62 6.78
C ILE A 34 -22.13 -17.52 5.85
N ASN A 35 -22.22 -18.78 6.24
CA ASN A 35 -23.05 -19.75 5.55
C ASN A 35 -24.54 -19.47 5.83
N TYR A 36 -25.35 -19.34 4.78
CA TYR A 36 -26.77 -18.99 4.92
C TYR A 36 -27.61 -20.01 5.71
N ARG A 37 -27.24 -21.31 5.70
CA ARG A 37 -27.99 -22.35 6.41
C ARG A 37 -27.57 -22.48 7.86
N THR A 38 -26.25 -22.49 8.09
CA THR A 38 -25.69 -22.80 9.41
C THR A 38 -25.39 -21.55 10.23
N LEU A 39 -25.41 -20.37 9.62
CA LEU A 39 -24.99 -19.08 10.18
C LEU A 39 -23.55 -19.09 10.73
N LYS A 40 -22.75 -20.07 10.31
CA LYS A 40 -21.35 -20.20 10.71
C LYS A 40 -20.44 -19.43 9.75
N PRO A 41 -19.33 -18.86 10.24
CA PRO A 41 -18.36 -18.18 9.37
C PRO A 41 -17.77 -19.13 8.33
N GLU A 42 -17.64 -18.64 7.11
CA GLU A 42 -17.01 -19.38 6.01
C GLU A 42 -15.48 -19.44 6.17
N LYS A 43 -14.86 -20.50 5.65
CA LYS A 43 -13.40 -20.64 5.66
C LYS A 43 -12.77 -19.67 4.68
N ASP A 44 -11.68 -19.03 5.10
CA ASP A 44 -10.89 -18.04 4.34
C ASP A 44 -11.68 -16.78 3.92
N GLY A 45 -12.90 -16.64 4.42
CA GLY A 45 -13.77 -15.49 4.24
C GLY A 45 -13.50 -14.35 5.22
N LEU A 46 -14.27 -13.28 5.10
CA LEU A 46 -14.11 -12.07 5.89
C LEU A 46 -14.31 -12.29 7.41
N PHE A 47 -15.10 -13.29 7.80
CA PHE A 47 -15.36 -13.62 9.21
C PHE A 47 -14.63 -14.87 9.70
N CYS A 48 -13.69 -15.39 8.91
CA CYS A 48 -13.05 -16.68 9.14
C CYS A 48 -12.47 -16.83 10.55
N GLU A 49 -12.89 -17.86 11.27
CA GLU A 49 -12.41 -18.12 12.64
C GLU A 49 -10.94 -18.54 12.70
N ARG A 50 -10.38 -19.07 11.59
CA ARG A 50 -8.96 -19.44 11.51
C ARG A 50 -8.07 -18.19 11.58
N ILE A 51 -8.48 -17.12 10.91
CA ILE A 51 -7.73 -15.87 10.79
C ILE A 51 -7.99 -15.00 12.02
N PHE A 52 -9.26 -14.73 12.31
CA PHE A 52 -9.65 -13.75 13.32
C PHE A 52 -9.85 -14.34 14.72
N GLY A 53 -9.90 -15.66 14.86
CA GLY A 53 -10.15 -16.36 16.11
C GLY A 53 -11.59 -16.86 16.28
N PRO A 54 -11.86 -17.66 17.33
CA PRO A 54 -13.10 -18.41 17.50
C PRO A 54 -14.29 -17.50 17.85
N THR A 55 -15.49 -17.85 17.37
CA THR A 55 -16.73 -17.12 17.68
C THR A 55 -17.18 -17.34 19.13
N LYS A 56 -16.84 -18.49 19.72
CA LYS A 56 -17.19 -18.86 21.09
C LYS A 56 -15.94 -19.03 21.93
N ASP A 57 -16.01 -18.64 23.20
CA ASP A 57 -14.89 -18.79 24.13
C ASP A 57 -14.50 -20.25 24.31
N TRP A 58 -13.20 -20.54 24.13
CA TRP A 58 -12.62 -21.86 24.36
C TRP A 58 -13.25 -23.00 23.55
N GLU A 59 -13.81 -22.69 22.37
CA GLU A 59 -14.40 -23.65 21.46
C GLU A 59 -13.92 -23.41 20.02
N CYS A 60 -13.46 -24.47 19.35
CA CYS A 60 -13.11 -24.40 17.93
C CYS A 60 -14.37 -24.52 17.04
N HIS A 61 -14.29 -24.02 15.80
CA HIS A 61 -15.39 -24.04 14.81
C HIS A 61 -16.14 -25.38 14.67
N CYS A 62 -15.38 -26.49 14.63
CA CYS A 62 -15.93 -27.83 14.41
C CYS A 62 -16.44 -28.49 15.70
N GLY A 63 -16.18 -27.91 16.87
CA GLY A 63 -16.56 -28.46 18.17
C GLY A 63 -15.73 -29.66 18.65
N LYS A 64 -14.65 -30.06 17.95
CA LYS A 64 -13.73 -31.14 18.40
C LYS A 64 -13.09 -30.79 19.74
N TYR A 65 -12.47 -29.62 19.81
CA TYR A 65 -11.87 -29.08 21.03
C TYR A 65 -12.83 -28.07 21.67
N LYS A 66 -13.17 -28.35 22.94
CA LYS A 66 -14.06 -27.53 23.79
C LYS A 66 -13.47 -27.39 25.18
N ARG A 67 -13.91 -26.33 25.88
CA ARG A 67 -13.56 -25.97 27.27
C ARG A 67 -12.12 -25.47 27.41
N ILE A 68 -11.87 -24.77 28.51
CA ILE A 68 -10.59 -24.11 28.82
C ILE A 68 -9.37 -25.05 28.84
N ARG A 69 -9.57 -26.36 29.03
CA ARG A 69 -8.51 -27.38 29.03
C ARG A 69 -7.66 -27.38 27.75
N ASN A 70 -8.25 -27.00 26.61
CA ASN A 70 -7.59 -27.01 25.30
C ASN A 70 -7.07 -25.62 24.91
N LYS A 71 -6.86 -24.72 25.88
CA LYS A 71 -6.36 -23.36 25.63
C LYS A 71 -5.07 -23.38 24.81
N GLY A 72 -5.04 -22.62 23.72
CA GLY A 72 -3.88 -22.47 22.82
C GLY A 72 -3.69 -23.63 21.84
N VAL A 73 -4.54 -24.67 21.87
CA VAL A 73 -4.49 -25.76 20.89
C VAL A 73 -5.12 -25.29 19.58
N VAL A 74 -4.38 -25.46 18.47
CA VAL A 74 -4.89 -25.24 17.11
C VAL A 74 -5.57 -26.53 16.63
N CYS A 75 -6.81 -26.43 16.18
CA CYS A 75 -7.57 -27.62 15.79
C CYS A 75 -7.11 -28.21 14.44
N ASP A 76 -6.72 -29.49 14.41
CA ASP A 76 -6.29 -30.18 13.17
C ASP A 76 -7.34 -30.18 12.04
N LYS A 77 -8.63 -30.12 12.37
CA LYS A 77 -9.72 -30.20 11.38
C LYS A 77 -10.12 -28.85 10.79
N CYS A 78 -10.11 -27.79 11.61
CA CYS A 78 -10.58 -26.46 11.19
C CYS A 78 -9.52 -25.37 11.24
N GLY A 79 -8.33 -25.63 11.79
CA GLY A 79 -7.25 -24.66 11.93
C GLY A 79 -7.52 -23.54 12.94
N VAL A 80 -8.64 -23.60 13.66
CA VAL A 80 -9.03 -22.57 14.63
C VAL A 80 -8.30 -22.81 15.94
N GLU A 81 -7.63 -21.77 16.43
CA GLU A 81 -7.01 -21.73 17.74
C GLU A 81 -8.08 -21.59 18.84
N VAL A 82 -7.99 -22.44 19.86
CA VAL A 82 -8.89 -22.38 21.01
C VAL A 82 -8.44 -21.28 21.97
N THR A 83 -9.07 -20.11 21.85
CA THR A 83 -8.82 -18.91 22.67
C THR A 83 -10.14 -18.22 23.03
N ARG A 84 -10.09 -17.04 23.63
CA ARG A 84 -11.26 -16.21 23.92
C ARG A 84 -11.75 -15.54 22.63
N ALA A 85 -13.06 -15.36 22.48
CA ALA A 85 -13.67 -14.67 21.34
C ALA A 85 -13.25 -13.19 21.26
N LYS A 86 -12.83 -12.59 22.39
CA LYS A 86 -12.30 -11.21 22.44
C LYS A 86 -11.20 -10.93 21.41
N VAL A 87 -10.38 -11.92 21.06
CA VAL A 87 -9.29 -11.74 20.07
C VAL A 87 -9.82 -11.33 18.69
N ARG A 88 -11.10 -11.61 18.36
CA ARG A 88 -11.75 -11.20 17.12
C ARG A 88 -11.91 -9.69 16.95
N ARG A 89 -11.72 -8.92 18.03
CA ARG A 89 -11.67 -7.46 18.00
C ARG A 89 -10.25 -6.90 17.79
N GLU A 90 -9.22 -7.75 17.96
CA GLU A 90 -7.82 -7.35 17.97
C GLU A 90 -7.05 -7.88 16.74
N ARG A 91 -7.36 -9.09 16.27
CA ARG A 91 -6.66 -9.73 15.14
C ARG A 91 -7.04 -9.09 13.81
N MET A 92 -6.02 -8.73 13.02
CA MET A 92 -6.19 -8.23 11.67
C MET A 92 -5.95 -9.34 10.64
N GLY A 93 -6.59 -9.22 9.48
CA GLY A 93 -6.30 -10.01 8.27
C GLY A 93 -5.54 -9.17 7.25
N HIS A 94 -5.18 -9.77 6.13
CA HIS A 94 -4.74 -9.01 4.95
C HIS A 94 -5.29 -9.65 3.68
N ILE A 95 -5.26 -8.89 2.59
CA ILE A 95 -5.51 -9.36 1.22
C ILE A 95 -4.27 -9.02 0.41
N GLU A 96 -3.67 -10.01 -0.24
CA GLU A 96 -2.61 -9.77 -1.20
C GLU A 96 -3.24 -9.29 -2.51
N LEU A 97 -2.75 -8.18 -3.06
CA LEU A 97 -3.28 -7.62 -4.28
C LEU A 97 -2.58 -8.24 -5.49
N ALA A 98 -3.35 -8.64 -6.49
CA ALA A 98 -2.79 -9.15 -7.74
C ALA A 98 -1.97 -8.09 -8.50
N THR A 99 -2.35 -6.81 -8.35
CA THR A 99 -1.64 -5.66 -8.90
C THR A 99 -1.51 -4.57 -7.84
N PRO A 100 -0.42 -3.78 -7.87
CA PRO A 100 -0.25 -2.66 -6.97
C PRO A 100 -1.39 -1.64 -7.14
N VAL A 101 -1.83 -1.05 -6.02
CA VAL A 101 -2.90 -0.04 -6.02
C VAL A 101 -2.43 1.23 -5.31
N SER A 102 -2.63 2.38 -5.95
CA SER A 102 -2.31 3.67 -5.35
C SER A 102 -3.18 3.98 -4.14
N HIS A 103 -2.58 4.34 -3.01
CA HIS A 103 -3.33 4.77 -1.85
C HIS A 103 -3.95 6.16 -2.09
N ILE A 104 -5.28 6.23 -2.02
CA ILE A 104 -6.06 7.41 -2.43
C ILE A 104 -5.65 8.71 -1.73
N TRP A 105 -5.31 8.67 -0.43
CA TRP A 105 -4.94 9.88 0.33
C TRP A 105 -3.68 10.59 -0.18
N TYR A 106 -2.68 9.85 -0.68
CA TYR A 106 -1.42 10.45 -1.13
C TYR A 106 -1.48 10.97 -2.57
N PHE A 107 -2.42 10.43 -3.36
CA PHE A 107 -2.67 10.83 -4.74
C PHE A 107 -3.71 11.96 -4.83
N LYS A 108 -4.92 11.76 -4.30
CA LYS A 108 -6.03 12.74 -4.33
C LYS A 108 -5.95 13.81 -3.24
N GLY A 109 -5.08 13.65 -2.24
CA GLY A 109 -4.86 14.67 -1.21
C GLY A 109 -4.43 16.01 -1.81
N ILE A 110 -4.85 17.12 -1.19
CA ILE A 110 -4.46 18.47 -1.57
C ILE A 110 -3.53 19.02 -0.49
N PRO A 111 -2.22 19.21 -0.76
CA PRO A 111 -1.50 18.91 -2.00
C PRO A 111 -1.16 17.42 -2.16
N SER A 112 -1.04 16.96 -3.41
CA SER A 112 -0.71 15.57 -3.72
C SER A 112 0.75 15.29 -3.37
N ARG A 113 0.99 14.44 -2.37
CA ARG A 113 2.35 14.10 -1.92
C ARG A 113 3.10 13.30 -3.00
N MET A 114 2.41 12.38 -3.68
CA MET A 114 2.97 11.66 -4.82
C MET A 114 3.31 12.61 -5.99
N GLY A 115 2.42 13.55 -6.31
CA GLY A 115 2.69 14.52 -7.38
C GLY A 115 3.90 15.42 -7.07
N LEU A 116 4.01 15.89 -5.83
CA LEU A 116 5.14 16.74 -5.41
C LEU A 116 6.49 16.01 -5.47
N ILE A 117 6.56 14.77 -4.97
CA ILE A 117 7.84 14.04 -4.95
C ILE A 117 8.29 13.65 -6.37
N LEU A 118 7.34 13.28 -7.23
CA LEU A 118 7.62 12.94 -8.63
C LEU A 118 7.84 14.16 -9.54
N ASP A 119 7.44 15.35 -9.11
CA ASP A 119 7.32 16.57 -9.93
C ASP A 119 6.34 16.44 -11.10
N VAL A 120 5.24 15.70 -10.87
CA VAL A 120 4.20 15.45 -11.86
C VAL A 120 2.90 16.11 -11.40
N SER A 121 2.16 16.72 -12.34
CA SER A 121 0.89 17.34 -12.00
C SER A 121 -0.12 16.30 -11.49
N PRO A 122 -1.01 16.63 -10.54
CA PRO A 122 -2.02 15.67 -10.06
C PRO A 122 -2.92 15.12 -11.19
N ARG A 123 -3.22 15.96 -12.21
CA ARG A 123 -3.98 15.55 -13.40
C ARG A 123 -3.22 14.54 -14.26
N SER A 124 -1.92 14.74 -14.43
CA SER A 124 -1.06 13.81 -15.17
C SER A 124 -0.96 12.47 -14.42
N LEU A 125 -0.77 12.51 -13.10
CA LEU A 125 -0.73 11.32 -12.26
C LEU A 125 -2.05 10.53 -12.34
N GLU A 126 -3.19 11.22 -12.33
CA GLU A 126 -4.52 10.62 -12.51
C GLU A 126 -4.66 9.89 -13.85
N ARG A 127 -4.21 10.51 -14.94
CA ARG A 127 -4.25 9.90 -16.27
C ARG A 127 -3.43 8.61 -16.36
N VAL A 128 -2.28 8.58 -15.71
CA VAL A 128 -1.44 7.37 -15.66
C VAL A 128 -2.12 6.29 -14.82
N LEU A 129 -2.62 6.64 -13.63
CA LEU A 129 -3.29 5.70 -12.72
C LEU A 129 -4.58 5.10 -13.31
N TYR A 130 -5.32 5.87 -14.11
CA TYR A 130 -6.53 5.40 -14.80
C TYR A 130 -6.29 4.87 -16.21
N PHE A 131 -5.06 4.48 -16.55
CA PHE A 131 -4.74 3.81 -17.82
C PHE A 131 -5.08 4.66 -19.07
N VAL A 132 -5.07 5.98 -18.95
CA VAL A 132 -5.35 6.92 -20.07
C VAL A 132 -4.07 7.31 -20.82
N SER A 133 -2.92 7.31 -20.13
CA SER A 133 -1.64 7.73 -20.71
C SER A 133 -0.50 6.91 -20.12
N TYR A 134 0.52 6.66 -20.93
CA TYR A 134 1.78 6.07 -20.49
C TYR A 134 2.65 7.15 -19.87
N ILE A 135 3.50 6.74 -18.94
CA ILE A 135 4.60 7.55 -18.41
C ILE A 135 5.92 6.87 -18.76
N VAL A 136 6.86 7.65 -19.30
CA VAL A 136 8.20 7.17 -19.64
C VAL A 136 8.98 6.91 -18.34
N LEU A 137 9.34 5.65 -18.12
CA LEU A 137 10.16 5.20 -16.99
C LEU A 137 11.66 5.34 -17.33
N ASP A 138 12.04 4.86 -18.51
CA ASP A 138 13.41 4.89 -18.99
C ASP A 138 13.43 5.28 -20.48
N PRO A 139 13.95 6.47 -20.82
CA PRO A 139 14.05 6.91 -22.21
C PRO A 139 15.22 6.24 -22.97
N LYS A 140 16.18 5.61 -22.29
CA LYS A 140 17.43 5.10 -22.90
C LYS A 140 18.07 6.13 -23.85
N ASP A 141 18.36 5.74 -25.10
CA ASP A 141 18.99 6.57 -26.12
C ASP A 141 17.98 7.32 -27.03
N THR A 142 16.71 7.38 -26.63
CA THR A 142 15.67 8.09 -27.40
C THR A 142 15.60 9.58 -27.05
N GLY A 143 14.92 10.38 -27.89
CA GLY A 143 14.66 11.80 -27.62
C GLY A 143 13.62 12.08 -26.52
N LEU A 144 13.06 11.03 -25.90
CA LEU A 144 12.03 11.14 -24.88
C LEU A 144 12.61 11.57 -23.54
N LYS A 145 11.78 12.22 -22.71
CA LYS A 145 12.17 12.61 -21.34
C LYS A 145 11.60 11.64 -20.32
N LYS A 146 12.37 11.35 -19.28
CA LYS A 146 11.87 10.59 -18.12
C LYS A 146 10.69 11.34 -17.50
N LYS A 147 9.62 10.62 -17.14
CA LYS A 147 8.33 11.13 -16.63
C LYS A 147 7.49 11.93 -17.66
N GLU A 148 7.88 11.93 -18.93
CA GLU A 148 7.03 12.43 -20.00
C GLU A 148 5.79 11.55 -20.15
N LEU A 149 4.64 12.18 -20.42
CA LEU A 149 3.39 11.47 -20.65
C LEU A 149 3.19 11.28 -22.14
N LEU A 150 2.89 10.05 -22.55
CA LEU A 150 2.54 9.71 -23.92
C LEU A 150 1.09 9.24 -23.93
N ASN A 151 0.27 9.81 -24.80
CA ASN A 151 -1.03 9.23 -25.14
C ASN A 151 -0.84 7.98 -26.02
N GLU A 152 -1.92 7.24 -26.28
CA GLU A 152 -1.85 5.98 -27.04
C GLU A 152 -1.30 6.17 -28.47
N ALA A 153 -1.61 7.29 -29.14
CA ALA A 153 -1.10 7.57 -30.48
C ALA A 153 0.39 7.93 -30.45
N GLU A 154 0.80 8.81 -29.54
CA GLU A 154 2.20 9.21 -29.33
C GLU A 154 3.07 8.01 -28.95
N TYR A 155 2.56 7.11 -28.10
CA TYR A 155 3.27 5.89 -27.74
C TYR A 155 3.50 4.99 -28.96
N ARG A 156 2.49 4.81 -29.82
CA ARG A 156 2.63 4.01 -31.06
C ARG A 156 3.62 4.63 -32.02
N GLU A 157 3.54 5.94 -32.24
CA GLU A 157 4.48 6.68 -33.09
C GLU A 157 5.93 6.58 -32.56
N ALA A 158 6.11 6.69 -31.24
CA ALA A 158 7.41 6.50 -30.61
C ALA A 158 7.95 5.08 -30.81
N VAL A 159 7.10 4.05 -30.69
CA VAL A 159 7.50 2.65 -30.96
C VAL A 159 7.85 2.43 -32.43
N GLU A 160 7.13 3.06 -33.36
CA GLU A 160 7.44 2.99 -34.80
C GLU A 160 8.75 3.70 -35.14
N THR A 161 9.01 4.84 -34.50
CA THR A 161 10.19 5.67 -34.77
C THR A 161 11.46 5.08 -34.17
N TYR A 162 11.43 4.70 -32.90
CA TYR A 162 12.62 4.26 -32.16
C TYR A 162 12.77 2.74 -32.12
N GLY A 163 11.72 1.99 -32.48
CA GLY A 163 11.68 0.53 -32.45
C GLY A 163 11.20 -0.02 -31.11
N TYR A 164 10.80 -1.29 -31.12
CA TYR A 164 10.35 -2.01 -29.92
C TYR A 164 11.51 -2.15 -28.91
N ASN A 165 11.24 -1.91 -27.61
CA ASN A 165 12.22 -1.91 -26.51
C ASN A 165 13.29 -0.81 -26.51
N SER A 166 13.19 0.19 -27.39
CA SER A 166 14.09 1.35 -27.40
C SER A 166 13.89 2.31 -26.23
N PHE A 167 12.72 2.28 -25.59
CA PHE A 167 12.39 2.98 -24.34
C PHE A 167 11.43 2.12 -23.50
N VAL A 168 11.24 2.48 -22.24
CA VAL A 168 10.26 1.85 -21.35
C VAL A 168 9.24 2.89 -20.94
N ALA A 169 8.00 2.74 -21.39
CA ALA A 169 6.86 3.49 -20.88
C ALA A 169 5.78 2.53 -20.40
N LYS A 170 5.22 2.80 -19.21
CA LYS A 170 4.17 1.98 -18.59
C LYS A 170 3.01 2.87 -18.15
N MET A 171 1.90 2.27 -17.79
CA MET A 171 0.75 2.95 -17.18
C MET A 171 0.32 2.25 -15.89
N GLY A 172 -0.64 2.82 -15.18
CA GLY A 172 -1.15 2.28 -13.93
C GLY A 172 -0.24 2.52 -12.73
N ALA A 173 -0.63 1.94 -11.59
CA ALA A 173 0.08 2.12 -10.33
C ALA A 173 1.48 1.48 -10.30
N GLU A 174 1.72 0.42 -11.08
CA GLU A 174 3.05 -0.21 -11.21
C GLU A 174 4.09 0.75 -11.79
N ALA A 175 3.70 1.54 -12.79
CA ALA A 175 4.57 2.56 -13.38
C ALA A 175 4.96 3.62 -12.33
N ILE A 176 3.99 4.09 -11.55
CA ILE A 176 4.20 5.06 -10.48
C ILE A 176 5.06 4.48 -9.36
N GLN A 177 4.82 3.22 -8.98
CA GLN A 177 5.62 2.53 -7.96
C GLN A 177 7.08 2.42 -8.38
N THR A 178 7.35 2.08 -9.65
CA THR A 178 8.70 2.00 -10.20
C THR A 178 9.40 3.37 -10.10
N LEU A 179 8.73 4.44 -10.55
CA LEU A 179 9.28 5.79 -10.46
C LEU A 179 9.54 6.25 -9.03
N LEU A 180 8.69 5.86 -8.07
CA LEU A 180 8.88 6.20 -6.65
C LEU A 180 10.05 5.44 -6.03
N ALA A 181 10.24 4.17 -6.41
CA ALA A 181 11.31 3.32 -5.90
C ALA A 181 12.71 3.75 -6.38
N GLU A 182 12.79 4.41 -7.53
CA GLU A 182 14.04 4.93 -8.11
C GLU A 182 14.50 6.27 -7.48
N ILE A 183 13.69 6.90 -6.62
CA ILE A 183 14.03 8.21 -6.06
C ILE A 183 15.10 8.05 -4.97
N ASP A 184 16.28 8.61 -5.21
CA ASP A 184 17.24 8.89 -4.15
C ASP A 184 16.85 10.19 -3.41
N LEU A 185 16.46 10.04 -2.15
CA LEU A 185 16.02 11.17 -1.32
C LEU A 185 17.15 12.14 -0.95
N GLU A 186 18.39 11.69 -0.84
CA GLU A 186 19.53 12.57 -0.52
C GLU A 186 20.01 13.34 -1.75
N GLU A 187 20.02 12.70 -2.92
CA GLU A 187 20.33 13.38 -4.18
C GLU A 187 19.28 14.45 -4.49
N LEU A 188 17.99 14.06 -4.48
CA LEU A 188 16.89 14.98 -4.75
C LEU A 188 16.85 16.16 -3.76
N ARG A 189 17.24 15.93 -2.50
CA ARG A 189 17.37 17.00 -1.50
C ARG A 189 18.45 18.01 -1.86
N LYS A 190 19.62 17.55 -2.33
CA LYS A 190 20.71 18.43 -2.75
C LYS A 190 20.30 19.27 -3.94
N GLU A 191 19.68 18.64 -4.95
CA GLU A 191 19.14 19.32 -6.13
C GLU A 191 18.14 20.41 -5.76
N LEU A 192 17.13 20.09 -4.94
CA LEU A 192 16.10 21.04 -4.53
C LEU A 192 16.66 22.19 -3.69
N ARG A 193 17.69 21.94 -2.86
CA ARG A 193 18.38 23.00 -2.11
C ARG A 193 19.15 23.94 -3.03
N ALA A 194 19.82 23.43 -4.06
CA ALA A 194 20.50 24.26 -5.06
C ALA A 194 19.47 25.07 -5.86
N GLU A 195 18.41 24.43 -6.34
CA GLU A 195 17.32 25.12 -7.06
C GLU A 195 16.67 26.22 -6.22
N MET A 196 16.53 26.03 -4.91
CA MET A 196 15.99 27.06 -4.02
C MET A 196 16.88 28.31 -3.87
N GLN A 197 18.20 28.20 -4.09
CA GLN A 197 19.12 29.34 -4.04
C GLN A 197 19.09 30.14 -5.35
N GLU A 198 18.95 29.45 -6.48
CA GLU A 198 18.96 30.07 -7.81
C GLU A 198 17.58 30.58 -8.23
N ALA A 199 16.50 29.87 -7.86
CA ALA A 199 15.16 30.19 -8.32
C ALA A 199 14.52 31.33 -7.54
N SER A 200 13.66 32.10 -8.21
CA SER A 200 12.82 33.14 -7.62
C SER A 200 11.33 32.89 -7.85
N GLY A 201 10.48 33.57 -7.08
CA GLY A 201 9.02 33.53 -7.23
C GLY A 201 8.40 32.13 -7.09
N GLN A 202 7.56 31.74 -8.06
CA GLN A 202 6.79 30.49 -8.03
C GLN A 202 7.66 29.24 -8.09
N ARG A 203 8.79 29.29 -8.80
CA ARG A 203 9.71 28.15 -8.92
C ARG A 203 10.34 27.81 -7.58
N ARG A 204 10.78 28.83 -6.83
CA ARG A 204 11.28 28.67 -5.45
C ARG A 204 10.22 28.12 -4.51
N LEU A 205 8.98 28.63 -4.58
CA LEU A 205 7.88 28.14 -3.74
C LEU A 205 7.56 26.65 -4.01
N ARG A 206 7.62 26.22 -5.27
CA ARG A 206 7.45 24.81 -5.63
C ARG A 206 8.59 23.96 -5.06
N ALA A 207 9.83 24.39 -5.22
CA ALA A 207 11.00 23.69 -4.69
C ALA A 207 10.93 23.53 -3.15
N ILE A 208 10.49 24.56 -2.43
CA ILE A 208 10.26 24.50 -0.97
C ILE A 208 9.26 23.40 -0.61
N ARG A 209 8.08 23.38 -1.26
CA ARG A 209 7.04 22.38 -0.98
C ARG A 209 7.49 20.95 -1.29
N ARG A 210 8.31 20.78 -2.33
CA ARG A 210 8.90 19.48 -2.68
C ARG A 210 9.93 19.06 -1.62
N LEU A 211 10.81 19.99 -1.21
CA LEU A 211 11.84 19.74 -0.21
C LEU A 211 11.22 19.37 1.16
N GLU A 212 10.10 19.97 1.55
CA GLU A 212 9.35 19.59 2.75
C GLU A 212 8.93 18.12 2.74
N VAL A 213 8.44 17.62 1.59
CA VAL A 213 8.05 16.21 1.43
C VAL A 213 9.26 15.30 1.50
N VAL A 214 10.36 15.66 0.81
CA VAL A 214 11.60 14.88 0.81
C VAL A 214 12.20 14.78 2.22
N GLU A 215 12.30 15.89 2.95
CA GLU A 215 12.79 15.89 4.34
C GLU A 215 11.86 15.11 5.27
N ALA A 216 10.54 15.11 5.03
CA ALA A 216 9.60 14.30 5.81
C ALA A 216 9.83 12.79 5.62
N PHE A 217 10.03 12.32 4.38
CA PHE A 217 10.38 10.92 4.11
C PHE A 217 11.73 10.54 4.73
N ARG A 218 12.74 11.40 4.56
CA ARG A 218 14.09 11.18 5.08
C ARG A 218 14.12 11.08 6.61
N LYS A 219 13.45 11.98 7.31
CA LYS A 219 13.37 11.97 8.79
C LYS A 219 12.57 10.80 9.33
N SER A 220 11.56 10.34 8.59
CA SER A 220 10.69 9.25 9.03
C SER A 220 11.22 7.86 8.69
N GLY A 221 12.23 7.74 7.82
CA GLY A 221 12.73 6.46 7.33
C GLY A 221 11.75 5.71 6.42
N ASN A 222 10.64 6.36 6.04
CA ASN A 222 9.66 5.78 5.14
C ASN A 222 10.18 5.80 3.71
N ARG A 223 9.85 4.77 2.93
CA ARG A 223 10.15 4.72 1.50
C ARG A 223 8.97 5.29 0.68
N PRO A 224 9.21 6.14 -0.33
CA PRO A 224 8.13 6.76 -1.13
C PRO A 224 7.16 5.78 -1.78
N GLU A 225 7.65 4.64 -2.25
CA GLU A 225 6.88 3.59 -2.91
C GLU A 225 5.89 2.89 -1.99
N TRP A 226 6.00 3.04 -0.65
CA TRP A 226 5.00 2.54 0.30
C TRP A 226 3.65 3.29 0.19
N MET A 227 3.60 4.41 -0.55
CA MET A 227 2.35 5.05 -0.93
C MET A 227 1.54 4.23 -1.95
N ILE A 228 2.17 3.24 -2.59
CA ILE A 228 1.51 2.23 -3.44
C ILE A 228 1.40 0.92 -2.64
N MET A 229 0.19 0.41 -2.50
CA MET A 229 -0.11 -0.79 -1.71
C MET A 229 0.00 -2.04 -2.58
N ASN A 230 0.74 -3.04 -2.10
CA ASN A 230 0.76 -4.39 -2.66
C ASN A 230 -0.15 -5.35 -1.87
N CYS A 231 -0.49 -4.99 -0.64
CA CYS A 231 -1.40 -5.73 0.22
C CYS A 231 -2.24 -4.74 1.03
N VAL A 232 -3.45 -5.12 1.39
CA VAL A 232 -4.38 -4.29 2.16
C VAL A 232 -4.75 -4.99 3.47
N PRO A 233 -4.63 -4.33 4.63
CA PRO A 233 -5.08 -4.90 5.89
C PRO A 233 -6.61 -5.00 5.94
N VAL A 234 -7.11 -6.08 6.52
CA VAL A 234 -8.53 -6.30 6.79
C VAL A 234 -8.78 -6.05 8.27
N ILE A 235 -9.72 -5.14 8.55
CA ILE A 235 -10.10 -4.80 9.92
C ILE A 235 -10.72 -5.99 10.64
N PRO A 236 -10.53 -6.09 11.97
CA PRO A 236 -11.15 -7.14 12.78
C PRO A 236 -12.68 -7.22 12.58
N PRO A 237 -13.28 -8.41 12.52
CA PRO A 237 -14.70 -8.58 12.25
C PRO A 237 -15.62 -7.96 13.30
N GLU A 238 -15.20 -7.86 14.56
CA GLU A 238 -16.01 -7.23 15.63
C GLU A 238 -16.06 -5.69 15.54
N LEU A 239 -15.35 -5.08 14.60
CA LEU A 239 -15.36 -3.64 14.35
C LEU A 239 -16.22 -3.27 13.11
N ARG A 240 -16.92 -4.23 12.48
CA ARG A 240 -17.71 -4.01 11.25
C ARG A 240 -18.98 -4.84 11.18
#